data_AF-A0A455U3S9-F1
#
_entry.id   AF-A0A455U3S9-F1
#
_cell.length_a   1.000
_cell.length_b   1.000
_cell.length_c   1.000
_cell.angle_alpha   90.00
_cell.angle_beta   90.00
_cell.angle_gamma   90.00
#
_symmetry.space_group_name_H-M   'P 1'
#
loop_
_entity.id
_entity.type
_entity.pdbx_description
1 polymer ?
#
loop_
_entity_poly.entity_id
_entity_poly.type
_entity_poly.pdbx_seq_one_letter_code
_entity_poly.pdbx_strand_id
1 'polypeptide(L)'
;MNSTDTLPDILVGPLLRRISPTRLVFWMVATRRLNMALVLRPGQSEAESIDLVHHRQCIAIGQRAFMYLIDVELDSPLPCDERIEYDLQVETLNGDWRSLPEWAPWLCYDGAAYPAFVIASRHHRLMHGSCRKPHHDSADGLVRADSWLAEQQAAPNEWPAWLLMTGDQIYADDVAGPMLRAVHALIERLGLVDEWLEGATVEDSQALYNSPDSYYRRADLLPDVTSNVALRQRFLVASRSRSLHRRMRRTI
;
A
#
# COMPACT_ATOMS: atom_id res chain seq x y z
N MET A 1 -16.42 -29.15 2.08
CA MET A 1 -16.82 -27.73 2.11
C MET A 1 -15.64 -26.97 2.69
N ASN A 2 -14.77 -26.42 1.84
CA ASN A 2 -13.56 -25.73 2.28
C ASN A 2 -13.95 -24.40 2.93
N SER A 3 -13.36 -24.08 4.08
CA SER A 3 -13.63 -22.90 4.92
C SER A 3 -13.13 -21.57 4.31
N THR A 4 -13.17 -21.41 2.98
CA THR A 4 -12.53 -20.32 2.24
C THR A 4 -13.48 -19.17 1.85
N ASP A 5 -14.76 -19.25 2.20
CA ASP A 5 -15.77 -18.26 1.77
C ASP A 5 -15.78 -16.97 2.59
N THR A 6 -15.39 -17.02 3.87
CA THR A 6 -15.40 -15.84 4.74
C THR A 6 -14.18 -14.97 4.48
N LEU A 7 -14.41 -13.72 4.07
CA LEU A 7 -13.37 -12.70 4.00
C LEU A 7 -13.01 -12.21 5.42
N PRO A 8 -11.74 -11.82 5.69
CA PRO A 8 -11.37 -11.15 6.94
C PRO A 8 -12.03 -9.77 7.04
N ASP A 9 -12.11 -9.22 8.26
CA ASP A 9 -12.60 -7.85 8.48
C ASP A 9 -11.71 -6.81 7.77
N ILE A 10 -10.40 -7.06 7.68
CA ILE A 10 -9.41 -6.17 7.05
C ILE A 10 -8.72 -6.92 5.90
N LEU A 11 -8.71 -6.31 4.71
CA LEU A 11 -8.09 -6.84 3.50
C LEU A 11 -6.65 -6.36 3.31
N VAL A 12 -6.39 -5.08 3.62
CA VAL A 12 -5.09 -4.43 3.43
C VAL A 12 -4.82 -3.47 4.57
N GLY A 13 -3.60 -3.46 5.07
CA GLY A 13 -3.13 -2.52 6.08
C GLY A 13 -3.07 -3.12 7.49
N PRO A 14 -2.87 -2.25 8.52
CA PRO A 14 -2.83 -0.80 8.40
C PRO A 14 -1.48 -0.33 7.87
N LEU A 15 -1.49 0.49 6.81
CA LEU A 15 -0.28 1.11 6.27
C LEU A 15 -0.09 2.46 6.96
N LEU A 16 0.96 2.60 7.76
CA LEU A 16 1.34 3.87 8.36
C LEU A 16 1.99 4.77 7.29
N ARG A 17 1.25 5.78 6.83
CA ARG A 17 1.60 6.64 5.68
C ARG A 17 2.30 7.93 6.09
N ARG A 18 2.05 8.41 7.30
CA ARG A 18 2.70 9.59 7.86
C ARG A 18 2.91 9.39 9.35
N ILE A 19 4.11 9.70 9.80
CA ILE A 19 4.46 9.80 11.21
C ILE A 19 5.10 11.15 11.47
N SER A 20 4.65 11.80 12.53
CA SER A 20 5.24 13.03 13.08
C SER A 20 4.81 13.14 14.54
N PRO A 21 5.51 13.95 15.36
CA PRO A 21 5.19 14.04 16.78
C PRO A 21 3.72 14.33 17.07
N THR A 22 3.06 15.16 16.26
CA THR A 22 1.67 15.61 16.52
C THR A 22 0.64 15.01 15.57
N ARG A 23 1.03 14.11 14.66
CA ARG A 23 0.10 13.59 13.65
C ARG A 23 0.51 12.24 13.08
N LEU A 24 -0.44 11.32 13.04
CA LEU A 24 -0.31 9.99 12.44
C LEU A 24 -1.36 9.82 11.33
N VAL A 25 -0.96 9.21 10.22
CA VAL A 25 -1.90 8.86 9.14
C VAL A 25 -1.77 7.39 8.80
N PHE A 26 -2.88 6.66 8.85
CA PHE A 26 -2.97 5.27 8.43
C PHE A 26 -3.89 5.13 7.21
N TRP A 27 -3.58 4.18 6.34
CA TRP A 27 -4.43 3.77 5.23
C TRP A 27 -4.72 2.28 5.31
N MET A 28 -5.97 1.88 5.07
CA MET A 28 -6.37 0.47 5.09
C MET A 28 -7.63 0.23 4.25
N VAL A 29 -7.92 -1.05 3.98
CA VAL A 29 -9.16 -1.50 3.33
C VAL A 29 -9.80 -2.59 4.17
N ALA A 30 -11.08 -2.42 4.49
CA ALA A 30 -11.89 -3.37 5.25
C ALA A 30 -13.02 -3.95 4.40
N THR A 31 -13.58 -5.08 4.83
CA THR A 31 -14.71 -5.73 4.12
C THR A 31 -16.09 -5.22 4.54
N ARG A 32 -16.13 -4.49 5.64
CA ARG A 32 -17.31 -3.80 6.15
C ARG A 32 -16.88 -2.48 6.78
N ARG A 33 -17.87 -1.67 7.16
CA ARG A 33 -17.59 -0.53 8.04
C ARG A 33 -17.21 -1.05 9.43
N LEU A 34 -16.06 -0.60 9.93
CA LEU A 34 -15.53 -0.95 11.25
C LEU A 34 -15.63 0.25 12.20
N ASN A 35 -15.85 0.01 13.48
CA ASN A 35 -15.47 0.93 14.55
C ASN A 35 -14.07 0.58 15.02
N MET A 36 -13.26 1.60 15.32
CA MET A 36 -11.83 1.43 15.54
C MET A 36 -11.35 2.38 16.64
N ALA A 37 -10.37 1.92 17.41
CA ALA A 37 -9.66 2.72 18.39
C ALA A 37 -8.15 2.51 18.18
N LEU A 38 -7.38 3.56 18.34
CA LEU A 38 -5.92 3.50 18.30
C LEU A 38 -5.38 3.65 19.71
N VAL A 39 -4.66 2.64 20.20
CA VAL A 39 -3.92 2.75 21.45
C VAL A 39 -2.45 2.98 21.13
N LEU A 40 -1.90 4.08 21.62
CA LEU A 40 -0.48 4.42 21.49
C LEU A 40 0.23 4.15 22.81
N ARG A 41 1.43 3.56 22.73
CA ARG A 41 2.28 3.23 23.90
C ARG A 41 3.68 3.82 23.71
N PRO A 42 3.86 5.13 23.94
CA PRO A 42 5.16 5.76 23.85
C PRO A 42 5.99 5.48 25.12
N GLY A 43 7.04 4.66 24.99
CA GLY A 43 8.06 4.48 26.03
C GLY A 43 7.52 4.21 27.44
N GLN A 44 7.95 5.04 28.41
CA GLN A 44 7.55 4.94 29.83
C GLN A 44 6.23 5.65 30.16
N SER A 45 5.57 6.27 29.19
CA SER A 45 4.31 6.96 29.40
C SER A 45 3.14 5.98 29.49
N GLU A 46 2.05 6.42 30.12
CA GLU A 46 0.80 5.66 30.07
C GLU A 46 0.29 5.56 28.63
N ALA A 47 -0.39 4.46 28.35
CA ALA A 47 -0.98 4.24 27.06
C ALA A 47 -2.17 5.16 26.84
N GLU A 48 -2.24 5.75 25.66
CA GLU A 48 -3.32 6.66 25.28
C GLU A 48 -4.23 5.96 24.28
N SER A 49 -5.53 5.91 24.58
CA SER A 49 -6.55 5.34 23.69
C SER A 49 -7.33 6.44 23.02
N ILE A 50 -7.38 6.39 21.69
CA ILE A 50 -8.02 7.39 20.83
C ILE A 50 -9.15 6.71 20.05
N ASP A 51 -10.40 7.13 20.28
CA ASP A 51 -11.52 6.71 19.43
C ASP A 51 -11.38 7.35 18.05
N LEU A 52 -11.42 6.53 16.99
CA LEU A 52 -11.20 6.98 15.62
C LEU A 52 -12.47 7.43 14.90
N VAL A 53 -13.64 7.48 15.55
CA VAL A 53 -14.91 7.86 14.91
C VAL A 53 -14.85 9.22 14.18
N HIS A 54 -14.11 10.18 14.73
CA HIS A 54 -13.92 11.53 14.16
C HIS A 54 -12.58 11.74 13.46
N HIS A 55 -11.68 10.75 13.50
CA HIS A 55 -10.32 10.82 12.93
C HIS A 55 -10.20 9.99 11.65
N ARG A 56 -11.29 9.77 10.92
CA ARG A 56 -11.28 8.91 9.73
C ARG A 56 -12.18 9.40 8.62
N GLN A 57 -11.74 9.14 7.40
CA GLN A 57 -12.58 9.16 6.20
C GLN A 57 -12.77 7.72 5.72
N CYS A 58 -13.97 7.40 5.23
CA CYS A 58 -14.31 6.06 4.75
C CYS A 58 -15.08 6.15 3.43
N ILE A 59 -14.52 5.59 2.37
CA ILE A 59 -15.13 5.51 1.04
C ILE A 59 -15.43 4.05 0.72
N ALA A 60 -16.68 3.75 0.35
CA ALA A 60 -17.02 2.44 -0.18
C ALA A 60 -16.58 2.37 -1.65
N ILE A 61 -15.74 1.39 -1.99
CA ILE A 61 -15.28 1.13 -3.36
C ILE A 61 -15.88 -0.16 -3.92
N GLY A 62 -16.72 -0.83 -3.13
CA GLY A 62 -17.50 -2.00 -3.50
C GLY A 62 -18.45 -2.41 -2.38
N GLN A 63 -19.18 -3.50 -2.59
CA GLN A 63 -20.13 -4.04 -1.62
C GLN A 63 -19.43 -4.55 -0.34
N ARG A 64 -18.22 -5.09 -0.49
CA ARG A 64 -17.39 -5.64 0.59
C ARG A 64 -15.98 -5.03 0.57
N ALA A 65 -15.88 -3.75 0.24
CA ALA A 65 -14.60 -3.03 0.21
C ALA A 65 -14.77 -1.57 0.62
N PHE A 66 -14.20 -1.22 1.76
CA PHE A 66 -14.28 0.09 2.40
C PHE A 66 -12.86 0.60 2.64
N MET A 67 -12.47 1.64 1.91
CA MET A 67 -11.18 2.28 2.05
C MET A 67 -11.23 3.31 3.17
N TYR A 68 -10.26 3.23 4.07
CA TYR A 68 -10.10 4.15 5.19
C TYR A 68 -8.83 4.97 5.05
N LEU A 69 -8.96 6.27 5.31
CA LEU A 69 -7.85 7.15 5.65
C LEU A 69 -8.09 7.61 7.09
N ILE A 70 -7.26 7.12 8.01
CA ILE A 70 -7.29 7.51 9.42
C ILE A 70 -6.24 8.61 9.60
N ASP A 71 -6.65 9.75 10.11
CA ASP A 71 -5.84 10.96 10.24
C ASP A 71 -6.00 11.50 11.67
N VAL A 72 -5.02 11.19 12.52
CA VAL A 72 -5.05 11.46 13.95
C VAL A 72 -4.11 12.63 14.23
N GLU A 73 -4.67 13.75 14.69
CA GLU A 73 -3.92 14.84 15.30
C GLU A 73 -3.86 14.61 16.81
N LEU A 74 -2.67 14.82 17.39
CA LEU A 74 -2.39 14.51 18.79
C LEU A 74 -2.21 15.80 19.58
N ASP A 75 -2.89 15.90 20.72
CA ASP A 75 -2.79 17.04 21.62
C ASP A 75 -1.41 17.11 22.29
N SER A 76 -0.85 15.93 22.62
CA SER A 76 0.50 15.79 23.17
C SER A 76 1.45 15.22 22.12
N PRO A 77 2.61 15.85 21.89
CA PRO A 77 3.56 15.35 20.91
C PRO A 77 4.16 14.01 21.36
N LEU A 78 4.16 13.05 20.45
CA LEU A 78 4.90 11.80 20.60
C LEU A 78 6.40 12.06 20.64
N PRO A 79 7.13 11.24 21.40
CA PRO A 79 8.58 11.35 21.51
C PRO A 79 9.28 10.94 20.20
N CYS A 80 10.48 11.49 19.98
CA CYS A 80 11.31 11.15 18.85
C CYS A 80 12.40 10.15 19.24
N ASP A 81 12.92 9.43 18.25
CA ASP A 81 14.07 8.51 18.33
C ASP A 81 13.89 7.33 19.31
N GLU A 82 12.65 7.01 19.65
CA GLU A 82 12.29 5.86 20.47
C GLU A 82 11.16 5.04 19.86
N ARG A 83 11.08 3.77 20.30
CA ARG A 83 10.08 2.80 19.84
C ARG A 83 8.72 3.19 20.42
N ILE A 84 7.76 3.45 19.54
CA ILE A 84 6.36 3.72 19.90
C ILE A 84 5.54 2.54 19.41
N GLU A 85 4.99 1.77 20.34
CA GLU A 85 4.09 0.67 20.01
C GLU A 85 2.68 1.20 19.77
N TYR A 86 1.94 0.52 18.89
CA TYR A 86 0.55 0.86 18.63
C TYR A 86 -0.33 -0.38 18.50
N ASP A 87 -1.59 -0.22 18.89
CA ASP A 87 -2.63 -1.23 18.74
C ASP A 87 -3.85 -0.60 18.06
N LEU A 88 -4.09 -0.99 16.80
CA LEU A 88 -5.30 -0.61 16.08
C LEU A 88 -6.39 -1.64 16.37
N GLN A 89 -7.20 -1.33 17.36
CA GLN A 89 -8.29 -2.18 17.80
C GLN A 89 -9.50 -2.01 16.89
N VAL A 90 -10.20 -3.12 16.64
CA VAL A 90 -11.41 -3.12 15.80
C VAL A 90 -12.57 -3.79 16.51
N GLU A 91 -13.74 -3.20 16.40
CA GLU A 91 -14.98 -3.79 16.90
C GLU A 91 -15.46 -4.91 15.97
N THR A 92 -15.69 -6.08 16.55
CA THR A 92 -16.22 -7.27 15.87
C THR A 92 -17.72 -7.13 15.58
N LEU A 93 -18.28 -8.07 14.80
CA LEU A 93 -19.72 -8.12 14.56
C LEU A 93 -20.54 -8.38 15.83
N ASN A 94 -19.94 -8.95 16.87
CA ASN A 94 -20.61 -9.25 18.13
C ASN A 94 -20.52 -8.09 19.14
N GLY A 95 -19.85 -6.99 18.80
CA GLY A 95 -19.61 -5.84 19.68
C GLY A 95 -18.34 -5.96 20.55
N ASP A 96 -17.65 -7.10 20.52
CA ASP A 96 -16.36 -7.25 21.21
C ASP A 96 -15.26 -6.48 20.48
N TRP A 97 -14.23 -6.03 21.20
CA TRP A 97 -13.04 -5.39 20.62
C TRP A 97 -11.92 -6.42 20.42
N ARG A 98 -11.30 -6.43 19.24
CA ARG A 98 -10.12 -7.25 18.93
C ARG A 98 -8.89 -6.37 18.75
N SER A 99 -7.81 -6.72 19.43
CA SER A 99 -6.50 -6.08 19.33
C SER A 99 -5.77 -6.46 18.03
N LEU A 100 -4.90 -5.59 17.52
CA LEU A 100 -4.12 -5.81 16.30
C LEU A 100 -3.32 -7.12 16.31
N PRO A 101 -2.59 -7.49 17.39
CA PRO A 101 -1.89 -8.77 17.45
C PRO A 101 -2.83 -9.98 17.34
N GLU A 102 -4.13 -9.83 17.65
CA GLU A 102 -5.10 -10.91 17.51
C GLU A 102 -5.59 -11.08 16.06
N TRP A 103 -5.83 -9.97 15.34
CA TRP A 103 -6.37 -10.02 13.97
C TRP A 103 -5.30 -9.97 12.87
N ALA A 104 -4.10 -9.47 13.16
CA ALA A 104 -2.93 -9.47 12.28
C ALA A 104 -1.63 -9.73 13.07
N PRO A 105 -1.47 -10.93 13.67
CA PRO A 105 -0.26 -11.28 14.44
C PRO A 105 1.03 -11.14 13.63
N TRP A 106 0.98 -11.34 12.31
CA TRP A 106 2.14 -11.24 11.41
C TRP A 106 2.72 -9.82 11.26
N LEU A 107 2.04 -8.79 11.78
CA LEU A 107 2.59 -7.42 11.85
C LEU A 107 3.49 -7.21 13.08
N CYS A 108 3.49 -8.15 14.03
CA CYS A 108 4.36 -8.11 15.20
C CYS A 108 5.63 -8.91 14.91
N TYR A 109 6.80 -8.28 15.05
CA TYR A 109 8.08 -8.99 14.98
C TYR A 109 8.27 -9.93 16.18
N ASP A 110 9.14 -10.92 16.04
CA ASP A 110 9.42 -11.92 17.07
C ASP A 110 9.74 -11.28 18.43
N GLY A 111 9.01 -11.69 19.47
CA GLY A 111 9.15 -11.19 20.83
C GLY A 111 8.46 -9.85 21.12
N ALA A 112 7.92 -9.16 20.11
CA ALA A 112 7.13 -7.95 20.31
C ALA A 112 5.66 -8.26 20.57
N ALA A 113 5.05 -7.57 21.55
CA ALA A 113 3.63 -7.69 21.83
C ALA A 113 2.76 -6.94 20.80
N TYR A 114 3.31 -5.86 20.22
CA TYR A 114 2.62 -4.97 19.29
C TYR A 114 3.57 -4.53 18.16
N PRO A 115 3.03 -4.14 16.99
CA PRO A 115 3.81 -3.42 15.99
C PRO A 115 4.25 -2.05 16.54
N ALA A 116 5.30 -1.50 15.96
CA ALA A 116 5.86 -0.22 16.40
C ALA A 116 6.38 0.61 15.23
N PHE A 117 6.60 1.89 15.49
CA PHE A 117 7.31 2.81 14.60
C PHE A 117 8.26 3.69 15.42
N VAL A 118 9.12 4.43 14.72
CA VAL A 118 10.05 5.41 15.31
C VAL A 118 9.92 6.72 14.54
N ILE A 119 9.67 7.82 15.26
CA ILE A 119 9.70 9.16 14.70
C ILE A 119 11.15 9.66 14.77
N ALA A 120 11.89 9.60 13.67
CA ALA A 120 13.27 10.04 13.66
C ALA A 120 13.38 11.58 13.73
N SER A 121 14.11 12.11 14.72
CA SER A 121 14.47 13.53 14.76
C SER A 121 15.49 13.89 13.67
N ARG A 122 16.32 12.91 13.28
CA ARG A 122 17.31 13.01 12.20
C ARG A 122 17.12 11.90 11.16
N HIS A 123 16.97 12.34 9.91
CA HIS A 123 16.82 11.49 8.73
C HIS A 123 18.18 10.93 8.29
N HIS A 124 18.62 9.84 8.93
CA HIS A 124 19.95 9.25 8.72
C HIS A 124 19.92 7.98 7.86
N ARG A 125 18.76 7.28 7.78
CA ARG A 125 18.52 6.12 6.93
C ARG A 125 17.21 6.26 6.17
N LEU A 126 17.25 5.90 4.90
CA LEU A 126 16.09 5.83 4.03
C LEU A 126 16.10 4.48 3.32
N MET A 127 14.94 3.86 3.20
CA MET A 127 14.71 2.79 2.24
C MET A 127 14.07 3.37 1.00
N HIS A 128 14.51 2.92 -0.17
CA HIS A 128 13.98 3.35 -1.45
C HIS A 128 13.57 2.13 -2.26
N GLY A 129 12.40 2.22 -2.89
CA GLY A 129 11.86 1.19 -3.76
C GLY A 129 11.18 1.78 -4.99
N SER A 130 11.24 1.04 -6.09
CA SER A 130 10.52 1.34 -7.34
C SER A 130 10.33 0.04 -8.13
N CYS A 131 9.44 0.06 -9.12
CA CYS A 131 9.32 -1.00 -10.14
C CYS A 131 9.02 -2.39 -9.56
N ARG A 132 7.93 -2.51 -8.80
CA ARG A 132 7.51 -3.79 -8.18
C ARG A 132 6.65 -4.60 -9.16
N LYS A 133 7.25 -5.04 -10.27
CA LYS A 133 6.56 -5.79 -11.32
C LYS A 133 6.16 -7.19 -10.82
N PRO A 134 4.86 -7.53 -10.73
CA PRO A 134 4.42 -8.75 -10.02
C PRO A 134 4.94 -10.07 -10.59
N HIS A 135 5.26 -10.10 -11.88
CA HIS A 135 5.67 -11.29 -12.62
C HIS A 135 7.12 -11.21 -13.10
N HIS A 136 7.95 -10.36 -12.47
CA HIS A 136 9.39 -10.39 -12.67
C HIS A 136 10.01 -11.60 -11.98
N ASP A 137 11.09 -12.16 -12.52
CA ASP A 137 11.70 -13.40 -12.02
C ASP A 137 12.38 -13.27 -10.64
N SER A 138 12.59 -12.03 -10.16
CA SER A 138 13.19 -11.77 -8.85
C SER A 138 12.18 -11.91 -7.71
N ALA A 139 12.65 -12.28 -6.53
CA ALA A 139 11.88 -12.13 -5.30
C ALA A 139 11.52 -10.66 -5.01
N ASP A 140 10.52 -10.47 -4.15
CA ASP A 140 10.03 -9.16 -3.77
C ASP A 140 10.98 -8.42 -2.82
N GLY A 141 11.41 -7.22 -3.21
CA GLY A 141 12.30 -6.38 -2.41
C GLY A 141 11.72 -5.94 -1.07
N LEU A 142 10.39 -5.85 -0.93
CA LEU A 142 9.77 -5.50 0.34
C LEU A 142 9.92 -6.61 1.39
N VAL A 143 10.04 -7.88 0.96
CA VAL A 143 10.35 -8.99 1.89
C VAL A 143 11.74 -8.81 2.49
N ARG A 144 12.72 -8.39 1.68
CA ARG A 144 14.06 -8.07 2.20
C ARG A 144 14.05 -6.86 3.12
N ALA A 145 13.27 -5.82 2.79
CA ALA A 145 13.12 -4.63 3.63
C ALA A 145 12.51 -4.98 5.00
N ASP A 146 11.47 -5.81 5.02
CA ASP A 146 10.85 -6.33 6.24
C ASP A 146 11.84 -7.16 7.07
N SER A 147 12.55 -8.10 6.44
CA SER A 147 13.59 -8.89 7.14
C SER A 147 14.70 -8.01 7.71
N TRP A 148 15.10 -6.95 7.00
CA TRP A 148 16.11 -6.03 7.50
C TRP A 148 15.60 -5.28 8.74
N LEU A 149 14.34 -4.84 8.74
CA LEU A 149 13.75 -4.17 9.90
C LEU A 149 13.59 -5.14 11.09
N ALA A 150 13.31 -6.41 10.84
CA ALA A 150 13.33 -7.47 11.85
C ALA A 150 14.72 -7.63 12.50
N GLU A 151 15.80 -7.55 11.71
CA GLU A 151 17.18 -7.58 12.23
C GLU A 151 17.51 -6.37 13.13
N GLN A 152 16.83 -5.23 12.94
CA GLN A 152 17.09 -3.97 13.67
C GLN A 152 16.19 -3.75 14.89
N GLN A 153 15.39 -4.75 15.33
CA GLN A 153 14.41 -4.53 16.41
C GLN A 153 15.05 -4.05 17.74
N ALA A 154 16.30 -4.43 18.01
CA ALA A 154 17.04 -4.00 19.20
C ALA A 154 17.68 -2.61 19.09
N ALA A 155 17.64 -1.97 17.92
CA ALA A 155 18.20 -0.63 17.68
C ALA A 155 17.18 0.28 16.97
N PRO A 156 16.12 0.75 17.68
CA PRO A 156 15.08 1.61 17.09
C PRO A 156 15.62 2.88 16.43
N ASN A 157 16.70 3.43 16.98
CA ASN A 157 17.40 4.58 16.43
C ASN A 157 18.04 4.33 15.05
N GLU A 158 18.19 3.07 14.62
CA GLU A 158 18.69 2.69 13.29
C GLU A 158 17.57 2.38 12.30
N TRP A 159 16.29 2.49 12.71
CA TRP A 159 15.17 2.23 11.81
C TRP A 159 15.13 3.26 10.68
N PRO A 160 14.65 2.88 9.48
CA PRO A 160 14.63 3.79 8.36
C PRO A 160 13.58 4.86 8.67
N ALA A 161 13.98 6.13 8.60
CA ALA A 161 13.05 7.22 8.84
C ALA A 161 11.92 7.24 7.80
N TRP A 162 12.24 6.83 6.57
CA TRP A 162 11.35 6.87 5.40
C TRP A 162 11.49 5.61 4.57
N LEU A 163 10.36 5.09 4.09
CA LEU A 163 10.28 4.21 2.93
C LEU A 163 9.76 5.05 1.74
N LEU A 164 10.66 5.39 0.83
CA LEU A 164 10.36 6.20 -0.35
C LEU A 164 10.06 5.30 -1.56
N MET A 165 8.83 5.34 -2.03
CA MET A 165 8.39 4.58 -3.22
C MET A 165 8.17 5.54 -4.40
N THR A 166 9.09 5.58 -5.37
CA THR A 166 9.13 6.67 -6.39
C THR A 166 8.44 6.35 -7.72
N GLY A 167 7.82 5.18 -7.88
CA GLY A 167 7.10 4.83 -9.11
C GLY A 167 6.86 3.34 -9.28
N ASP A 168 5.98 3.00 -10.22
CA ASP A 168 5.71 1.64 -10.71
C ASP A 168 5.47 0.61 -9.59
N GLN A 169 4.63 1.00 -8.63
CA GLN A 169 4.18 0.11 -7.56
C GLN A 169 3.09 -0.85 -8.02
N ILE A 170 2.38 -0.47 -9.08
CA ILE A 170 1.45 -1.29 -9.82
C ILE A 170 1.75 -1.14 -11.31
N TYR A 171 1.45 -2.19 -12.06
CA TYR A 171 1.48 -2.20 -13.53
C TYR A 171 0.05 -2.44 -14.00
N ALA A 172 -0.49 -1.54 -14.81
CA ALA A 172 -1.86 -1.62 -15.33
C ALA A 172 -1.90 -2.01 -16.81
N ASP A 173 -0.77 -1.87 -17.50
CA ASP A 173 -0.55 -2.17 -18.92
C ASP A 173 0.11 -3.53 -19.14
N ASP A 174 0.93 -3.98 -18.19
CA ASP A 174 1.66 -5.25 -18.26
C ASP A 174 1.35 -6.12 -17.04
N VAL A 175 0.28 -6.92 -17.17
CA VAL A 175 -0.18 -7.86 -16.14
C VAL A 175 -0.33 -9.24 -16.77
N ALA A 176 0.37 -10.23 -16.21
CA ALA A 176 0.25 -11.62 -16.65
C ALA A 176 -1.21 -12.11 -16.53
N GLY A 177 -1.70 -12.83 -17.54
CA GLY A 177 -3.08 -13.34 -17.60
C GLY A 177 -3.57 -14.04 -16.30
N PRO A 178 -2.77 -14.91 -15.65
CA PRO A 178 -3.16 -15.52 -14.37
C PRO A 178 -3.41 -14.50 -13.25
N MET A 179 -2.60 -13.45 -13.15
CA MET A 179 -2.78 -12.38 -12.17
C MET A 179 -4.04 -11.58 -12.48
N LEU A 180 -4.27 -11.25 -13.75
CA LEU A 180 -5.48 -10.53 -14.17
C LEU A 180 -6.76 -11.33 -13.87
N ARG A 181 -6.73 -12.65 -14.07
CA ARG A 181 -7.84 -13.54 -13.67
C ARG A 181 -8.09 -13.52 -12.16
N ALA A 182 -7.04 -13.52 -11.35
CA ALA A 182 -7.17 -13.41 -9.89
C ALA A 182 -7.74 -12.04 -9.48
N VAL A 183 -7.34 -10.97 -10.16
CA VAL A 183 -7.90 -9.62 -9.96
C VAL A 183 -9.40 -9.60 -10.30
N HIS A 184 -9.83 -10.17 -11.43
CA HIS A 184 -11.26 -10.25 -11.78
C HIS A 184 -12.07 -11.05 -10.74
N ALA A 185 -11.55 -12.18 -10.27
CA ALA A 185 -12.20 -12.95 -9.21
C ALA A 185 -12.32 -12.15 -7.89
N LEU A 186 -11.32 -11.32 -7.58
CA LEU A 186 -11.36 -10.43 -6.42
C LEU A 186 -12.37 -9.29 -6.63
N ILE A 187 -12.44 -8.71 -7.83
CA ILE A 187 -13.43 -7.67 -8.19
C ILE A 187 -14.85 -8.18 -7.93
N GLU A 188 -15.19 -9.35 -8.47
CA GLU A 188 -16.48 -10.01 -8.26
C GLU A 188 -16.72 -10.30 -6.77
N ARG A 189 -15.71 -10.88 -6.09
CA ARG A 189 -15.83 -11.23 -4.67
C ARG A 189 -16.02 -10.00 -3.79
N LEU A 190 -15.40 -8.86 -4.09
CA LEU A 190 -15.59 -7.63 -3.30
C LEU A 190 -16.80 -6.81 -3.78
N GLY A 191 -17.38 -7.15 -4.93
CA GLY A 191 -18.41 -6.37 -5.59
C GLY A 191 -17.93 -4.94 -5.84
N LEU A 192 -16.72 -4.78 -6.40
CA LEU A 192 -16.17 -3.46 -6.70
C LEU A 192 -17.02 -2.76 -7.77
N VAL A 193 -17.00 -1.43 -7.74
CA VAL A 193 -17.78 -0.61 -8.67
C VAL A 193 -17.23 -0.75 -10.09
N ASP A 194 -18.13 -0.99 -11.05
CA ASP A 194 -17.80 -1.00 -12.47
C ASP A 194 -17.61 0.41 -13.03
N GLU A 195 -16.75 0.54 -14.03
CA GLU A 195 -16.57 1.76 -14.80
C GLU A 195 -17.11 1.66 -16.23
N TRP A 196 -17.48 2.81 -16.78
CA TRP A 196 -17.81 2.99 -18.19
C TRP A 196 -16.54 3.26 -19.00
N LEU A 197 -16.43 2.64 -20.18
CA LEU A 197 -15.24 2.69 -21.02
C LEU A 197 -15.49 3.54 -22.27
N GLU A 198 -15.07 4.80 -22.24
CA GLU A 198 -15.18 5.69 -23.39
C GLU A 198 -14.14 5.34 -24.48
N GLY A 199 -14.61 5.19 -25.72
CA GLY A 199 -13.75 4.92 -26.88
C GLY A 199 -13.27 3.48 -27.02
N ALA A 200 -13.71 2.57 -26.14
CA ALA A 200 -13.44 1.14 -26.24
C ALA A 200 -14.44 0.46 -27.18
N THR A 201 -14.13 -0.77 -27.62
CA THR A 201 -15.09 -1.61 -28.38
C THR A 201 -16.19 -2.21 -27.49
N VAL A 202 -16.01 -2.13 -26.18
CA VAL A 202 -16.93 -2.56 -25.12
C VAL A 202 -17.33 -1.35 -24.28
N GLU A 203 -18.58 -1.32 -23.80
CA GLU A 203 -19.13 -0.11 -23.15
C GLU A 203 -18.75 0.02 -21.68
N ASP A 204 -18.45 -1.10 -21.00
CA ASP A 204 -18.20 -1.14 -19.56
C ASP A 204 -17.25 -2.27 -19.13
N SER A 205 -16.96 -2.28 -17.82
CA SER A 205 -16.14 -3.29 -17.17
C SER A 205 -16.67 -4.72 -17.33
N GLN A 206 -17.99 -4.91 -17.24
CA GLN A 206 -18.60 -6.25 -17.29
C GLN A 206 -18.50 -6.84 -18.69
N ALA A 207 -18.78 -6.05 -19.73
CA ALA A 207 -18.58 -6.44 -21.13
C ALA A 207 -17.11 -6.76 -21.41
N LEU A 208 -16.17 -5.99 -20.83
CA LEU A 208 -14.74 -6.26 -20.93
C LEU A 208 -14.36 -7.60 -20.27
N TYR A 209 -14.90 -7.93 -19.10
CA TYR A 209 -14.60 -9.17 -18.39
C TYR A 209 -15.20 -10.41 -19.05
N ASN A 210 -16.39 -10.29 -19.65
CA ASN A 210 -17.09 -11.39 -20.32
C ASN A 210 -16.61 -11.66 -21.75
N SER A 211 -15.85 -10.74 -22.35
CA SER A 211 -15.31 -10.92 -23.70
C SER A 211 -14.36 -12.11 -23.79
N PRO A 212 -14.42 -12.92 -24.86
CA PRO A 212 -13.43 -13.98 -25.11
C PRO A 212 -12.00 -13.43 -25.24
N ASP A 213 -11.86 -12.15 -25.58
CA ASP A 213 -10.58 -11.46 -25.77
C ASP A 213 -10.06 -10.77 -24.48
N SER A 214 -10.74 -10.90 -23.34
CA SER A 214 -10.50 -10.16 -22.08
C SER A 214 -9.07 -10.23 -21.51
N TYR A 215 -8.35 -11.33 -21.78
CA TYR A 215 -7.00 -11.57 -21.24
C TYR A 215 -5.91 -11.36 -22.28
N TYR A 216 -5.80 -12.26 -23.26
CA TYR A 216 -4.65 -12.31 -24.19
C TYR A 216 -4.83 -11.47 -25.45
N ARG A 217 -6.03 -10.90 -25.65
CA ARG A 217 -6.35 -10.02 -26.79
C ARG A 217 -7.01 -8.72 -26.30
N ARG A 218 -6.75 -8.35 -25.05
CA ARG A 218 -7.39 -7.19 -24.39
C ARG A 218 -7.09 -5.88 -25.10
N ALA A 219 -5.91 -5.76 -25.72
CA ALA A 219 -5.54 -4.61 -26.53
C ALA A 219 -6.48 -4.38 -27.72
N ASP A 220 -7.11 -5.45 -28.25
CA ASP A 220 -8.08 -5.35 -29.35
C ASP A 220 -9.43 -4.78 -28.85
N LEU A 221 -9.66 -4.76 -27.53
CA LEU A 221 -10.93 -4.32 -26.94
C LEU A 221 -10.89 -2.87 -26.44
N LEU A 222 -9.72 -2.43 -25.98
CA LEU A 222 -9.52 -1.14 -25.33
C LEU A 222 -9.33 0.00 -26.34
N PRO A 223 -9.53 1.26 -25.95
CA PRO A 223 -9.40 2.38 -26.86
C PRO A 223 -7.99 2.45 -27.45
N ASP A 224 -7.90 2.58 -28.79
CA ASP A 224 -6.66 2.93 -29.45
C ASP A 224 -6.31 4.38 -29.09
N VAL A 225 -5.38 4.55 -28.15
CA VAL A 225 -4.76 5.87 -27.95
C VAL A 225 -3.92 6.12 -29.19
N THR A 226 -4.37 7.04 -30.06
CA THR A 226 -3.58 7.45 -31.23
C THR A 226 -2.23 7.88 -30.71
N SER A 227 -1.21 7.04 -30.95
CA SER A 227 0.06 7.21 -30.26
C SER A 227 0.57 8.62 -30.55
N ASN A 228 0.68 9.42 -29.50
CA ASN A 228 1.18 10.78 -29.62
C ASN A 228 2.71 10.69 -29.72
N VAL A 229 3.20 10.07 -30.80
CA VAL A 229 4.63 9.82 -31.08
C VAL A 229 5.40 11.13 -30.99
N ALA A 230 4.77 12.23 -31.41
CA ALA A 230 5.32 13.58 -31.31
C ALA A 230 5.53 14.06 -29.85
N LEU A 231 4.69 13.64 -28.90
CA LEU A 231 4.84 13.94 -27.49
C LEU A 231 5.93 13.06 -26.86
N ARG A 232 5.92 11.74 -27.11
CA ARG A 232 6.94 10.80 -26.61
C ARG A 232 8.36 11.17 -27.05
N GLN A 233 8.55 11.62 -28.29
CA GLN A 233 9.85 12.09 -28.78
C GLN A 233 10.32 13.38 -28.07
N ARG A 234 9.42 14.30 -27.73
CA ARG A 234 9.78 15.54 -27.02
C ARG A 234 10.21 15.30 -25.57
N PHE A 235 9.59 14.33 -24.87
CA PHE A 235 9.97 13.99 -23.50
C PHE A 235 11.26 13.16 -23.40
N LEU A 236 11.54 12.27 -24.36
CA LEU A 236 12.75 11.44 -24.36
C LEU A 236 14.01 12.16 -24.91
N VAL A 237 13.86 13.24 -25.67
CA VAL A 237 15.00 14.06 -26.12
C VAL A 237 15.52 14.97 -24.99
N ALA A 238 14.65 15.40 -24.06
CA ALA A 238 15.03 16.25 -22.94
C ALA A 238 15.95 15.53 -21.91
N SER A 239 15.90 14.20 -21.83
CA SER A 239 16.76 13.41 -20.93
C SER A 239 18.14 13.07 -21.51
N ARG A 240 18.40 13.38 -22.79
CA ARG A 240 19.70 13.11 -23.43
C ARG A 240 20.66 14.31 -23.52
N SER A 241 20.25 15.50 -23.05
CA SER A 241 21.12 16.69 -23.08
C SER A 241 21.53 17.11 -21.67
N ARG A 242 22.43 16.33 -21.04
CA ARG A 242 23.34 16.77 -19.97
C ARG A 242 24.35 15.66 -19.61
N SER A 243 25.27 15.36 -20.53
CA SER A 243 26.66 15.03 -20.16
C SER A 243 27.58 15.28 -21.34
N LEU A 244 28.09 16.51 -21.42
CA LEU A 244 29.17 16.89 -22.32
C LEU A 244 30.44 16.96 -21.46
N HIS A 245 31.33 15.97 -21.60
CA HIS A 245 32.81 16.09 -21.60
C HIS A 245 33.49 14.79 -21.13
N ARG A 246 33.98 13.99 -22.08
CA ARG A 246 35.39 13.54 -22.00
C ARG A 246 35.94 13.17 -23.38
N ARG A 247 36.98 13.90 -23.76
CA ARG A 247 37.80 13.77 -24.97
C ARG A 247 38.50 12.41 -25.07
N MET A 248 38.58 11.93 -26.31
CA MET A 248 39.68 11.25 -27.00
C MET A 248 40.48 10.14 -26.30
N ARG A 249 40.58 8.99 -26.99
CA ARG A 249 41.82 8.60 -27.71
C ARG A 249 41.50 7.55 -28.80
N ARG A 250 41.98 7.83 -30.02
CA ARG A 250 42.22 6.85 -31.09
C ARG A 250 43.34 5.92 -30.66
N THR A 251 43.31 4.64 -31.05
CA THR A 251 44.34 4.07 -31.96
C THR A 251 43.88 2.72 -32.53
N ILE A 252 44.08 2.61 -33.85
CA ILE A 252 44.08 1.48 -34.80
C ILE A 252 42.82 0.62 -34.88
#